data_AF-A0A2E5THU1-F1
#
_entry.id   AF-A0A2E5THU1-F1
#
_cell.length_a   1.000
_cell.length_b   1.000
_cell.length_c   1.000
_cell.angle_alpha   90.00
_cell.angle_beta   90.00
_cell.angle_gamma   90.00
#
_symmetry.space_group_name_H-M   'P 1'
#
loop_
_entity.id
_entity.type
_entity.pdbx_description
1 polymer ?
#
loop_
_entity_poly.entity_id
_entity_poly.type
_entity_poly.pdbx_seq_one_letter_code
_entity_poly.pdbx_strand_id
1 'polypeptide(L)'
;MYAFSAAYFFNFQLFAKEALHNFPRQGVIVAEKERKKHGVLAFIFSLTSFIPMLGIFIGIICIVIAATAKKSNSLLLGLIGAGGILFSVVLYGSLAYNMFKDDNFSKAFEPHAKSAMTSLIKHIEYYKLQYGYYPESMDALRENFNEGEMVFAFDMSAPRPMGGKPRDFYYEVINDGSNYLLFGIGLDEQPFTADDIFPLIDPEKDKNIGWVREP
;
A
#
# COMPACT_ATOMS: atom_id res chain seq x y z
N MET A 1 -46.00 -28.67 60.07
CA MET A 1 -44.91 -29.28 60.87
C MET A 1 -43.59 -28.61 60.48
N TYR A 2 -43.37 -27.40 61.02
CA TYR A 2 -42.23 -26.51 60.75
C TYR A 2 -41.06 -26.79 61.71
N ALA A 3 -40.62 -28.04 61.84
CA ALA A 3 -39.55 -28.42 62.77
C ALA A 3 -38.27 -28.94 62.09
N PHE A 4 -38.28 -29.14 60.76
CA PHE A 4 -37.16 -29.79 60.05
C PHE A 4 -36.13 -28.83 59.43
N SER A 5 -36.38 -27.52 59.44
CA SER A 5 -35.49 -26.55 58.76
C SER A 5 -34.47 -25.86 59.67
N ALA A 6 -34.72 -25.76 60.97
CA ALA A 6 -33.84 -25.00 61.88
C ALA A 6 -32.60 -25.81 62.32
N ALA A 7 -32.73 -27.13 62.47
CA ALA A 7 -31.63 -28.00 62.92
C ALA A 7 -30.50 -28.12 61.89
N TYR A 8 -30.81 -28.10 60.58
CA TYR A 8 -29.81 -28.12 59.52
C TYR A 8 -29.07 -26.79 59.38
N PHE A 9 -29.78 -25.66 59.55
CA PHE A 9 -29.16 -24.34 59.48
C PHE A 9 -28.19 -24.10 60.66
N PHE A 10 -28.56 -24.56 61.86
CA PHE A 10 -27.71 -24.43 63.05
C PHE A 10 -26.47 -25.34 62.98
N ASN A 11 -26.63 -26.59 62.51
CA ASN A 11 -25.48 -27.49 62.28
C ASN A 11 -24.54 -26.99 61.19
N PHE A 12 -25.05 -26.35 60.13
CA PHE A 12 -24.21 -25.76 59.08
C PHE A 12 -23.41 -24.56 59.58
N GLN A 13 -24.02 -23.69 60.41
CA GLN A 13 -23.28 -22.57 61.02
C GLN A 13 -22.21 -23.04 62.02
N LEU A 14 -22.50 -24.09 62.80
CA LEU A 14 -21.52 -24.66 63.72
C LEU A 14 -20.35 -25.30 62.96
N PHE A 15 -20.65 -26.10 61.92
CA PHE A 15 -19.65 -26.71 61.04
C PHE A 15 -18.80 -25.66 60.30
N ALA A 16 -19.41 -24.59 59.79
CA ALA A 16 -18.68 -23.50 59.14
C ALA A 16 -17.74 -22.76 60.10
N LYS A 17 -18.17 -22.56 61.36
CA LYS A 17 -17.38 -21.88 62.39
C LYS A 17 -16.21 -22.74 62.87
N GLU A 18 -16.43 -24.05 63.01
CA GLU A 18 -15.41 -25.03 63.41
C GLU A 18 -14.41 -25.30 62.28
N ALA A 19 -14.89 -25.35 61.03
CA ALA A 19 -14.05 -25.41 59.84
C ALA A 19 -13.17 -24.15 59.71
N LEU A 20 -13.74 -22.95 59.84
CA LEU A 20 -12.98 -21.69 59.76
C LEU A 20 -11.99 -21.49 60.93
N HIS A 21 -12.27 -22.07 62.10
CA HIS A 21 -11.38 -22.01 63.26
C HIS A 21 -10.21 -23.02 63.15
N ASN A 22 -10.44 -24.19 62.55
CA ASN A 22 -9.45 -25.25 62.39
C ASN A 22 -8.75 -25.26 61.03
N PHE A 23 -9.07 -24.33 60.12
CA PHE A 23 -8.28 -24.13 58.90
C PHE A 23 -6.86 -23.71 59.30
N PRO A 24 -5.82 -24.48 58.95
CA PRO A 24 -4.46 -24.05 59.19
C PRO A 24 -4.25 -22.73 58.44
N ARG A 25 -4.09 -21.63 59.18
CA ARG A 25 -3.53 -20.37 58.66
C ARG A 25 -2.02 -20.57 58.41
N GLN A 26 -1.65 -21.61 57.69
CA GLN A 26 -0.34 -21.70 57.08
C GLN A 26 -0.35 -20.69 55.95
N GLY A 27 0.41 -19.62 56.17
CA GLY A 27 0.45 -18.43 55.35
C GLY A 27 0.45 -18.76 53.87
N VAL A 28 -0.65 -18.38 53.21
CA VAL A 28 -0.62 -18.02 51.80
C VAL A 28 0.08 -16.66 51.71
N ILE A 29 1.35 -16.62 52.12
CA ILE A 29 2.28 -15.69 51.49
C ILE A 29 2.57 -16.36 50.16
N VAL A 30 1.70 -16.12 49.17
CA VAL A 30 2.18 -16.19 47.79
C VAL A 30 3.30 -15.17 47.75
N ALA A 31 4.54 -15.63 47.80
CA ALA A 31 5.68 -14.78 47.55
C ALA A 31 5.46 -14.21 46.14
N GLU A 32 4.95 -12.98 46.06
CA GLU A 32 4.94 -12.21 44.84
C GLU A 32 6.41 -12.01 44.50
N LYS A 33 6.94 -12.92 43.69
CA LYS A 33 8.32 -12.86 43.22
C LYS A 33 8.44 -11.53 42.49
N GLU A 34 9.07 -10.54 43.12
CA GLU A 34 9.25 -9.21 42.55
C GLU A 34 9.81 -9.38 41.14
N ARG A 35 8.94 -9.18 40.14
CA ARG A 35 9.36 -9.35 38.76
C ARG A 35 10.26 -8.19 38.43
N LYS A 36 11.51 -8.49 38.05
CA LYS A 36 12.47 -7.49 37.56
C LYS A 36 11.79 -6.58 36.55
N LYS A 37 12.03 -5.27 36.66
CA LYS A 37 11.49 -4.24 35.74
C LYS A 37 12.53 -3.90 34.67
N HIS A 38 12.07 -3.49 33.50
CA HIS A 38 12.91 -2.79 32.53
C HIS A 38 13.26 -1.40 33.05
N GLY A 39 14.50 -0.96 32.80
CA GLY A 39 14.96 0.38 33.16
C GLY A 39 14.49 1.44 32.15
N VAL A 40 14.71 2.71 32.50
CA VAL A 40 14.29 3.88 31.70
C VAL A 40 14.81 3.83 30.25
N LEU A 41 16.04 3.35 30.05
CA LEU A 41 16.65 3.23 28.72
C LEU A 41 15.83 2.35 27.76
N ALA A 42 15.17 1.30 28.27
CA ALA A 42 14.34 0.45 27.44
C ALA A 42 13.12 1.22 26.90
N PHE A 43 12.56 2.12 27.70
CA PHE A 43 11.43 2.94 27.28
C PHE A 43 11.84 4.04 26.30
N ILE A 44 12.99 4.68 26.53
CA ILE A 44 13.58 5.62 25.56
C ILE A 44 13.81 4.91 24.21
N PHE A 45 14.35 3.70 24.25
CA PHE A 45 14.52 2.89 23.04
C PHE A 45 13.18 2.50 22.41
N SER A 46 12.14 2.18 23.17
CA SER A 46 10.83 1.91 22.57
C SER A 46 10.20 3.14 21.91
N LEU A 47 10.46 4.36 22.42
CA LEU A 47 9.95 5.59 21.82
C LEU A 47 10.58 5.91 20.47
N THR A 48 11.79 5.43 20.19
CA THR A 48 12.39 5.58 18.85
C THR A 48 11.66 4.76 17.78
N SER A 49 10.73 3.86 18.18
CA SER A 49 9.81 3.19 17.24
C SER A 49 8.83 4.14 16.52
N PHE A 50 8.75 5.41 16.94
CA PHE A 50 7.95 6.44 16.26
C PHE A 50 8.71 7.17 15.14
N ILE A 51 9.97 6.81 14.88
CA ILE A 51 10.69 7.30 13.70
C ILE A 51 10.11 6.60 12.46
N PRO A 52 9.56 7.32 11.46
CA PRO A 52 8.98 6.69 10.27
C PRO A 52 9.97 5.74 9.56
N MET A 53 9.45 4.63 9.01
CA MET A 53 10.17 3.47 8.45
C MET A 53 11.05 2.70 9.45
N LEU A 54 12.07 3.34 10.03
CA LEU A 54 13.02 2.68 10.94
C LEU A 54 12.31 2.13 12.19
N GLY A 55 11.27 2.83 12.62
CA GLY A 55 10.51 2.51 13.80
C GLY A 55 9.77 1.18 13.74
N ILE A 56 9.49 0.66 12.55
CA ILE A 56 8.88 -0.67 12.38
C ILE A 56 9.80 -1.76 12.94
N PHE A 57 11.09 -1.72 12.57
CA PHE A 57 12.07 -2.71 13.06
C PHE A 57 12.26 -2.60 14.58
N ILE A 58 12.34 -1.39 15.10
CA ILE A 58 12.48 -1.11 16.54
C ILE A 58 11.24 -1.59 17.31
N GLY A 59 10.05 -1.34 16.76
CA GLY A 59 8.78 -1.80 17.31
C GLY A 59 8.70 -3.32 17.38
N ILE A 60 9.13 -4.03 16.33
CA ILE A 60 9.20 -5.51 16.31
C ILE A 60 10.15 -6.00 17.41
N ILE A 61 11.35 -5.41 17.53
CA ILE A 61 12.31 -5.75 18.59
C ILE A 61 11.67 -5.58 19.98
N CYS A 62 10.95 -4.47 20.21
CA CYS A 62 10.28 -4.21 21.48
C CYS A 62 9.19 -5.25 21.80
N ILE A 63 8.41 -5.68 20.79
CA ILE A 63 7.39 -6.73 20.93
C ILE A 63 8.05 -8.08 21.29
N VAL A 64 9.15 -8.43 20.64
CA VAL A 64 9.89 -9.67 20.94
C VAL A 64 10.48 -9.63 22.36
N ILE A 65 11.07 -8.51 22.78
CA ILE A 65 11.57 -8.33 24.15
C ILE A 65 10.43 -8.39 25.17
N ALA A 66 9.29 -7.78 24.85
CA ALA A 66 8.10 -7.82 25.70
C ALA A 66 7.62 -9.26 25.93
N ALA A 67 7.56 -10.06 24.86
CA ALA A 67 7.12 -11.46 24.92
C ALA A 67 8.11 -12.37 25.68
N THR A 68 9.42 -12.13 25.57
CA THR A 68 10.45 -13.04 26.09
C THR A 68 10.95 -12.69 27.49
N ALA A 69 11.02 -11.41 27.87
CA ALA A 69 11.73 -10.97 29.08
C ALA A 69 11.01 -11.28 30.41
N LYS A 70 9.72 -11.67 30.39
CA LYS A 70 8.87 -12.01 31.56
C LYS A 70 8.91 -10.96 32.70
N LYS A 71 9.23 -9.70 32.39
CA LYS A 71 9.27 -8.57 33.33
C LYS A 71 7.89 -7.97 33.55
N SER A 72 7.64 -7.35 34.72
CA SER A 72 6.30 -6.81 35.04
C SER A 72 5.85 -5.70 34.10
N ASN A 73 6.79 -4.89 33.59
CA ASN A 73 6.51 -3.80 32.65
C ASN A 73 6.83 -4.16 31.18
N SER A 74 7.03 -5.44 30.86
CA SER A 74 7.25 -5.89 29.47
C SER A 74 6.07 -5.57 28.56
N LEU A 75 4.83 -5.70 29.05
CA LEU A 75 3.64 -5.42 28.26
C LEU A 75 3.62 -3.97 27.76
N LEU A 76 3.94 -3.02 28.63
CA LEU A 76 4.00 -1.60 28.27
C LEU A 76 5.05 -1.32 27.19
N LEU A 77 6.23 -1.94 27.30
CA LEU A 77 7.28 -1.82 26.28
C LEU A 77 6.80 -2.31 24.90
N GLY A 78 6.11 -3.45 24.86
CA GLY A 78 5.54 -4.00 23.64
C GLY A 78 4.44 -3.13 23.05
N LEU A 79 3.58 -2.54 23.91
CA LEU A 79 2.52 -1.62 23.48
C LEU A 79 3.08 -0.34 22.85
N ILE A 80 4.16 0.23 23.41
CA ILE A 80 4.82 1.42 22.83
C ILE A 80 5.40 1.07 21.45
N GLY A 81 6.07 -0.08 21.33
CA GLY A 81 6.60 -0.57 20.05
C GLY A 81 5.51 -0.83 19.00
N ALA A 82 4.40 -1.46 19.40
CA ALA A 82 3.23 -1.64 18.53
C ALA A 82 2.61 -0.30 18.11
N GLY A 83 2.59 0.67 19.02
CA GLY A 83 2.16 2.05 18.74
C GLY A 83 3.01 2.74 17.68
N GLY A 84 4.34 2.57 17.72
CA GLY A 84 5.25 3.12 16.70
C GLY A 84 5.06 2.48 15.31
N ILE A 85 4.83 1.16 15.27
CA ILE A 85 4.44 0.46 14.02
C ILE A 85 3.12 1.02 13.49
N LEU A 86 2.10 1.09 14.34
CA LEU A 86 0.79 1.60 13.95
C LEU A 86 0.88 3.05 13.46
N PHE A 87 1.66 3.90 14.13
CA PHE A 87 1.93 5.26 13.70
C PHE A 87 2.52 5.30 12.28
N SER A 88 3.52 4.46 11.99
CA SER A 88 4.10 4.37 10.64
C SER A 88 3.08 3.92 9.61
N VAL A 89 2.28 2.89 9.91
CA VAL A 89 1.23 2.39 9.01
C VAL A 89 0.18 3.46 8.73
N VAL A 90 -0.30 4.17 9.75
CA VAL A 90 -1.28 5.24 9.60
C VAL A 90 -0.70 6.42 8.82
N LEU A 91 0.52 6.85 9.14
CA LEU A 91 1.18 7.94 8.45
C LEU A 91 1.32 7.63 6.95
N TYR A 92 1.95 6.51 6.60
CA TYR A 92 2.16 6.16 5.19
C TYR A 92 0.88 5.75 4.47
N GLY A 93 -0.05 5.09 5.16
CA GLY A 93 -1.37 4.78 4.61
C GLY A 93 -2.15 6.04 4.26
N SER A 94 -2.12 7.05 5.14
CA SER A 94 -2.76 8.35 4.89
C SER A 94 -2.09 9.13 3.76
N LEU A 95 -0.75 9.15 3.71
CA LEU A 95 0.00 9.78 2.62
C LEU A 95 -0.32 9.12 1.27
N ALA A 96 -0.25 7.79 1.20
CA ALA A 96 -0.57 7.04 -0.01
C ALA A 96 -2.01 7.31 -0.45
N TYR A 97 -2.98 7.22 0.46
CA TYR A 97 -4.39 7.50 0.15
C TYR A 97 -4.59 8.91 -0.42
N ASN A 98 -3.97 9.92 0.18
CA ASN A 98 -4.06 11.30 -0.29
C ASN A 98 -3.39 11.48 -1.66
N MET A 99 -2.24 10.84 -1.89
CA MET A 99 -1.54 10.90 -3.19
C MET A 99 -2.38 10.30 -4.32
N PHE A 100 -3.02 9.15 -4.10
CA PHE A 100 -3.86 8.52 -5.13
C PHE A 100 -5.19 9.25 -5.38
N LYS A 101 -5.61 10.14 -4.47
CA LYS A 101 -6.84 10.93 -4.60
C LYS A 101 -6.60 12.31 -5.25
N ASP A 102 -5.37 12.80 -5.25
CA ASP A 102 -5.05 14.14 -5.74
C ASP A 102 -4.83 14.14 -7.27
N ASP A 103 -5.71 14.82 -8.01
CA ASP A 103 -5.59 14.98 -9.46
C ASP A 103 -4.25 15.62 -9.87
N ASN A 104 -3.61 16.41 -9.00
CA ASN A 104 -2.29 16.99 -9.27
C ASN A 104 -1.18 15.93 -9.27
N PHE A 105 -1.33 14.86 -8.50
CA PHE A 105 -0.39 13.75 -8.52
C PHE A 105 -0.44 13.03 -9.87
N SER A 106 -1.64 12.82 -10.39
CA SER A 106 -1.85 12.24 -11.72
C SER A 106 -1.26 13.11 -12.85
N LYS A 107 -1.41 14.44 -12.75
CA LYS A 107 -0.78 15.39 -13.69
C LYS A 107 0.75 15.30 -13.71
N ALA A 108 1.40 14.79 -12.65
CA ALA A 108 2.84 14.58 -12.65
C ALA A 108 3.29 13.51 -13.68
N PHE A 109 2.38 12.64 -14.14
CA PHE A 109 2.68 11.61 -15.13
C PHE A 109 2.43 12.06 -16.58
N GLU A 110 1.68 13.14 -16.80
CA GLU A 110 1.39 13.68 -18.12
C GLU A 110 2.67 13.92 -18.96
N PRO A 111 3.75 14.54 -18.44
CA PRO A 111 4.98 14.72 -19.23
C PRO A 111 5.63 13.40 -19.67
N HIS A 112 5.50 12.35 -18.86
CA HIS A 112 6.03 11.03 -19.18
C HIS A 112 5.22 10.37 -20.30
N ALA A 113 3.88 10.43 -20.22
CA ALA A 113 3.01 9.96 -21.30
C ALA A 113 3.31 10.69 -22.61
N LYS A 114 3.40 12.03 -22.58
CA LYS A 114 3.74 12.85 -23.77
C LYS A 114 5.07 12.43 -24.40
N SER A 115 6.11 12.28 -23.58
CA SER A 115 7.43 11.86 -24.04
C SER A 115 7.43 10.45 -24.65
N ALA A 116 6.73 9.51 -24.01
CA ALA A 116 6.57 8.15 -24.50
C ALA A 116 5.87 8.12 -25.87
N MET A 117 4.75 8.82 -26.03
CA MET A 117 4.04 8.90 -27.32
C MET A 117 4.87 9.58 -28.41
N THR A 118 5.55 10.69 -28.10
CA THR A 118 6.44 11.37 -29.06
C THR A 118 7.57 10.44 -29.53
N SER A 119 8.11 9.60 -28.65
CA SER A 119 9.08 8.56 -29.05
C SER A 119 8.43 7.48 -29.90
N LEU A 120 7.24 7.02 -29.51
CA LEU A 120 6.51 5.94 -30.16
C LEU A 120 6.13 6.27 -31.60
N ILE A 121 5.75 7.53 -31.88
CA ILE A 121 5.46 8.01 -33.25
C ILE A 121 6.60 7.69 -34.21
N LYS A 122 7.85 7.88 -33.79
CA LYS A 122 9.02 7.60 -34.64
C LYS A 122 9.08 6.11 -35.03
N HIS A 123 8.69 5.22 -34.13
CA HIS A 123 8.67 3.78 -34.38
C HIS A 123 7.48 3.40 -35.27
N ILE A 124 6.32 4.03 -35.10
CA ILE A 124 5.14 3.83 -35.96
C ILE A 124 5.43 4.28 -37.39
N GLU A 125 6.03 5.47 -37.57
CA GLU A 125 6.40 5.96 -38.90
C GLU A 125 7.51 5.08 -39.51
N TYR A 126 8.50 4.67 -38.71
CA TYR A 126 9.54 3.76 -39.18
C TYR A 126 8.97 2.41 -39.61
N TYR A 127 8.01 1.86 -38.86
CA TYR A 127 7.30 0.64 -39.23
C TYR A 127 6.63 0.79 -40.61
N LYS A 128 5.89 1.88 -40.83
CA LYS A 128 5.30 2.15 -42.15
C LYS A 128 6.34 2.27 -43.26
N LEU A 129 7.50 2.87 -42.99
CA LEU A 129 8.59 2.92 -43.97
C LEU A 129 9.14 1.53 -44.33
N GLN A 130 9.13 0.57 -43.39
CA GLN A 130 9.58 -0.79 -43.64
C GLN A 130 8.54 -1.66 -44.36
N TYR A 131 7.28 -1.60 -43.92
CA TYR A 131 6.24 -2.54 -44.35
C TYR A 131 5.24 -1.95 -45.37
N GLY A 132 5.22 -0.62 -45.53
CA GLY A 132 4.32 0.10 -46.42
C GLY A 132 2.95 0.45 -45.83
N TYR A 133 2.65 0.00 -44.61
CA TYR A 133 1.41 0.24 -43.88
C TYR A 133 1.67 0.46 -42.39
N TYR A 134 0.74 1.13 -41.69
CA TYR A 134 0.82 1.30 -40.23
C TYR A 134 0.51 -0.01 -39.49
N PRO A 135 1.11 -0.27 -38.32
CA PRO A 135 0.85 -1.49 -37.56
C PRO A 135 -0.64 -1.60 -37.21
N GLU A 136 -1.20 -2.81 -37.20
CA GLU A 136 -2.64 -2.99 -36.90
C GLU A 136 -2.97 -2.73 -35.41
N SER A 137 -1.98 -2.84 -34.53
CA SER A 137 -2.15 -2.66 -33.09
C SER A 137 -0.83 -2.27 -32.40
N MET A 138 -0.96 -1.82 -31.15
CA MET A 138 0.19 -1.57 -30.28
C MET A 138 1.02 -2.83 -30.01
N ASP A 139 0.40 -4.01 -29.97
CA ASP A 139 1.11 -5.28 -29.84
C ASP A 139 1.94 -5.60 -31.09
N ALA A 140 1.35 -5.42 -32.29
CA ALA A 140 2.08 -5.62 -33.54
C ALA A 140 3.30 -4.70 -33.66
N LEU A 141 3.18 -3.45 -33.19
CA LEU A 141 4.32 -2.54 -33.12
C LEU A 141 5.41 -3.06 -32.16
N ARG A 142 5.02 -3.51 -30.96
CA ARG A 142 5.95 -4.00 -29.93
C ARG A 142 6.72 -5.26 -30.37
N GLU A 143 6.07 -6.15 -31.10
CA GLU A 143 6.71 -7.36 -31.65
C GLU A 143 7.83 -7.04 -32.66
N ASN A 144 7.86 -5.82 -33.20
CA ASN A 144 8.86 -5.38 -34.18
C ASN A 144 9.99 -4.53 -33.58
N PHE A 145 10.03 -4.36 -32.26
CA PHE A 145 11.16 -3.72 -31.60
C PHE A 145 12.38 -4.63 -31.61
N ASN A 146 13.56 -4.04 -31.78
CA ASN A 146 14.80 -4.80 -31.77
C ASN A 146 15.17 -5.24 -30.35
N GLU A 147 15.90 -6.35 -30.23
CA GLU A 147 16.46 -6.76 -28.94
C GLU A 147 17.33 -5.64 -28.33
N GLY A 148 17.03 -5.28 -27.08
CA GLY A 148 17.73 -4.22 -26.36
C GLY A 148 17.20 -2.80 -26.59
N GLU A 149 16.21 -2.62 -27.46
CA GLU A 149 15.56 -1.33 -27.67
C GLU A 149 14.66 -0.96 -26.48
N MET A 150 14.91 0.20 -25.86
CA MET A 150 14.13 0.68 -24.72
C MET A 150 13.06 1.67 -25.19
N VAL A 151 11.90 1.14 -25.60
CA VAL A 151 10.74 1.94 -26.02
C VAL A 151 9.63 1.86 -24.97
N PHE A 152 9.20 3.01 -24.46
CA PHE A 152 8.04 3.08 -23.57
C PHE A 152 6.75 3.08 -24.41
N ALA A 153 6.13 1.92 -24.54
CA ALA A 153 4.96 1.70 -25.39
C ALA A 153 3.64 1.50 -24.61
N PHE A 154 3.58 1.96 -23.36
CA PHE A 154 2.40 1.85 -22.50
C PHE A 154 2.00 3.20 -21.94
N ASP A 155 0.70 3.39 -21.75
CA ASP A 155 0.14 4.59 -21.19
C ASP A 155 0.39 4.66 -19.68
N MET A 156 1.06 5.73 -19.28
CA MET A 156 1.41 6.03 -17.89
C MET A 156 0.66 7.25 -17.34
N SER A 157 -0.27 7.84 -18.10
CA SER A 157 -0.97 9.06 -17.72
C SER A 157 -1.90 8.92 -16.50
N ALA A 158 -2.29 7.69 -16.14
CA ALA A 158 -3.11 7.41 -14.97
C ALA A 158 -2.43 6.43 -14.00
N PRO A 159 -2.69 6.55 -12.68
CA PRO A 159 -2.27 5.56 -11.71
C PRO A 159 -2.80 4.17 -12.07
N ARG A 160 -1.92 3.18 -12.13
CA ARG A 160 -2.34 1.79 -12.35
C ARG A 160 -2.81 1.14 -11.05
N PRO A 161 -3.95 0.40 -11.07
CA PRO A 161 -4.31 -0.46 -9.96
C PRO A 161 -3.25 -1.53 -9.75
N MET A 162 -2.94 -1.82 -8.49
CA MET A 162 -1.89 -2.77 -8.11
C MET A 162 -2.23 -4.17 -8.65
N GLY A 163 -1.34 -4.74 -9.46
CA GLY A 163 -1.54 -6.04 -10.11
C GLY A 163 -2.32 -6.00 -11.45
N GLY A 164 -2.70 -4.82 -11.92
CA GLY A 164 -3.32 -4.64 -13.24
C GLY A 164 -2.34 -4.80 -14.40
N LYS A 165 -2.87 -5.18 -15.57
CA LYS A 165 -2.10 -5.14 -16.83
C LYS A 165 -1.71 -3.70 -17.17
N PRO A 166 -0.57 -3.47 -17.85
CA PRO A 166 -0.27 -2.17 -18.43
C PRO A 166 -1.43 -1.71 -19.33
N ARG A 167 -1.75 -0.41 -19.28
CA ARG A 167 -2.72 0.21 -20.19
C ARG A 167 -1.99 0.59 -21.48
N ASP A 168 -2.60 0.35 -22.61
CA ASP A 168 -2.09 0.82 -23.89
C ASP A 168 -2.52 2.27 -24.15
N PHE A 169 -1.74 2.99 -24.95
CA PHE A 169 -2.22 4.23 -25.54
C PHE A 169 -3.40 3.93 -26.45
N TYR A 170 -4.32 4.88 -26.59
CA TYR A 170 -5.31 4.79 -27.65
C TYR A 170 -4.57 4.82 -28.97
N TYR A 171 -4.81 3.82 -29.81
CA TYR A 171 -4.19 3.69 -31.12
C TYR A 171 -5.19 3.15 -32.11
N GLU A 172 -5.38 3.86 -33.21
CA GLU A 172 -6.30 3.46 -34.27
C GLU A 172 -5.79 3.97 -35.61
N VAL A 173 -5.72 3.08 -36.60
CA VAL A 173 -5.44 3.46 -37.99
C VAL A 173 -6.74 3.92 -38.65
N ILE A 174 -6.71 5.10 -39.26
CA ILE A 174 -7.88 5.76 -39.85
C ILE A 174 -7.61 6.15 -41.31
N ASN A 175 -8.60 6.75 -41.98
CA ASN A 175 -8.50 7.25 -43.36
C ASN A 175 -7.96 6.20 -44.33
N ASP A 176 -8.56 5.00 -44.31
CA ASP A 176 -8.17 3.87 -45.17
C ASP A 176 -6.66 3.52 -45.09
N GLY A 177 -6.03 3.75 -43.93
CA GLY A 177 -4.62 3.44 -43.70
C GLY A 177 -3.64 4.60 -43.93
N SER A 178 -4.12 5.78 -44.31
CA SER A 178 -3.22 6.93 -44.53
C SER A 178 -2.77 7.61 -43.24
N ASN A 179 -3.56 7.49 -42.17
CA ASN A 179 -3.34 8.20 -40.90
C ASN A 179 -3.58 7.29 -39.69
N TYR A 180 -3.20 7.77 -38.50
CA TYR A 180 -3.55 7.11 -37.25
C TYR A 180 -3.75 8.13 -36.12
N LEU A 181 -4.52 7.71 -35.13
CA LEU A 181 -4.67 8.36 -33.84
C LEU A 181 -3.68 7.73 -32.86
N LEU A 182 -3.03 8.57 -32.05
CA LEU A 182 -2.25 8.14 -30.90
C LEU A 182 -2.37 9.17 -29.78
N PHE A 183 -2.96 8.78 -28.65
CA PHE A 183 -3.08 9.63 -27.47
C PHE A 183 -3.23 8.80 -26.18
N GLY A 184 -2.91 9.40 -25.04
CA GLY A 184 -3.20 8.84 -23.72
C GLY A 184 -4.61 9.20 -23.29
N ILE A 185 -5.34 8.24 -22.75
CA ILE A 185 -6.78 8.37 -22.44
C ILE A 185 -7.02 9.22 -21.16
N GLY A 186 -5.96 9.57 -20.43
CA GLY A 186 -6.11 10.34 -19.19
C GLY A 186 -6.68 9.53 -18.03
N LEU A 187 -7.24 10.21 -17.03
CA LEU A 187 -7.73 9.67 -15.76
C LEU A 187 -9.17 9.17 -15.83
N ASP A 188 -10.00 9.74 -16.70
CA ASP A 188 -11.41 9.34 -16.83
C ASP A 188 -11.60 7.99 -17.54
N GLU A 189 -10.53 7.47 -18.15
CA GLU A 189 -10.49 6.22 -18.89
C GLU A 189 -11.42 6.20 -20.12
N GLN A 190 -11.82 7.38 -20.61
CA GLN A 190 -12.69 7.54 -21.77
C GLN A 190 -11.96 8.27 -22.90
N PRO A 191 -11.85 7.69 -24.10
CA PRO A 191 -11.23 8.38 -25.21
C PRO A 191 -12.12 9.51 -25.72
N PHE A 192 -11.50 10.51 -26.35
CA PHE A 192 -12.13 11.68 -26.95
C PHE A 192 -12.77 12.62 -25.92
N THR A 193 -12.07 12.83 -24.80
CA THR A 193 -12.46 13.77 -23.75
C THR A 193 -11.44 14.90 -23.60
N ALA A 194 -11.75 15.86 -22.73
CA ALA A 194 -10.86 16.99 -22.47
C ALA A 194 -9.59 16.59 -21.67
N ASP A 195 -9.56 15.38 -21.10
CA ASP A 195 -8.44 14.85 -20.32
C ASP A 195 -7.46 14.04 -21.17
N ASP A 196 -7.74 13.86 -22.47
CA ASP A 196 -6.83 13.18 -23.38
C ASP A 196 -5.50 13.94 -23.51
N ILE A 197 -4.42 13.16 -23.49
CA ILE A 197 -3.06 13.67 -23.53
C ILE A 197 -2.45 13.35 -24.88
N PHE A 198 -1.95 14.38 -25.56
CA PHE A 198 -1.43 14.29 -26.91
C PHE A 198 0.10 14.36 -26.95
N PRO A 199 0.75 13.67 -27.92
CA PRO A 199 2.18 13.77 -28.14
C PRO A 199 2.63 15.20 -28.43
N LEU A 200 3.91 15.47 -28.16
CA LEU A 200 4.58 16.70 -28.59
C LEU A 200 4.99 16.55 -30.05
N ILE A 201 4.37 17.34 -30.92
CA ILE A 201 4.62 17.39 -32.36
C ILE A 201 5.06 18.80 -32.75
N ASP A 202 6.11 18.91 -33.56
CA ASP A 202 6.57 20.15 -34.16
C ASP A 202 5.88 20.31 -35.53
N PRO A 203 4.96 21.29 -35.71
CA PRO A 203 4.19 21.42 -36.95
C PRO A 203 5.04 21.59 -38.21
N GLU A 204 6.26 22.10 -38.09
CA GLU A 204 7.14 22.32 -39.25
C GLU A 204 8.02 21.10 -39.53
N LYS A 205 8.57 20.47 -38.48
CA LYS A 205 9.47 19.32 -38.63
C LYS A 205 8.72 18.02 -38.88
N ASP A 206 7.54 17.88 -38.29
CA ASP A 206 6.78 16.63 -38.28
C ASP A 206 5.59 16.66 -39.27
N LYS A 207 5.51 17.64 -40.16
CA LYS A 207 4.39 17.79 -41.13
C LYS A 207 4.13 16.59 -42.07
N ASN A 208 5.06 15.65 -42.16
CA ASN A 208 4.98 14.50 -43.07
C ASN A 208 4.71 13.17 -42.34
N ILE A 209 4.38 13.21 -41.05
CA ILE A 209 3.96 12.01 -40.31
C ILE A 209 2.45 11.76 -40.52
N GLY A 210 1.99 10.53 -40.31
CA GLY A 210 0.57 10.18 -40.44
C GLY A 210 -0.25 10.39 -39.19
N TRP A 211 0.36 10.75 -38.06
CA TRP A 211 -0.36 11.07 -36.83
C TRP A 211 -1.31 12.24 -37.05
N VAL A 212 -2.55 12.08 -36.59
CA VAL A 212 -3.52 13.17 -36.49
C VAL A 212 -4.11 13.22 -35.09
N ARG A 213 -4.58 14.41 -34.69
CA ARG A 213 -5.12 14.63 -33.36
C ARG A 213 -6.56 14.12 -33.22
N GLU A 214 -7.35 14.31 -34.26
CA GLU A 214 -8.77 14.01 -34.32
C GLU A 214 -9.06 13.28 -35.65
N PRO A 215 -10.06 12.40 -35.68
CA PRO A 215 -10.44 11.64 -36.87
C PRO A 215 -10.93 12.53 -38.02
#